data_AF-A0A0D6EUS2-F1
#
_entry.id   AF-A0A0D6EUS2-F1
#
_cell.length_a   1.000
_cell.length_b   1.000
_cell.length_c   1.000
_cell.angle_alpha   90.00
_cell.angle_beta   90.00
_cell.angle_gamma   90.00
#
_symmetry.space_group_name_H-M   'P 1'
#
loop_
_entity.id
_entity.type
_entity.pdbx_description
1 polymer ?
#
loop_
_entity_poly.entity_id
_entity_poly.type
_entity_poly.pdbx_seq_one_letter_code
_entity_poly.pdbx_strand_id
1 'polypeptide(L)'
;MKINVPNALTFFRVFLIPCFVGIYYLPHTLIGQPLMNWIGAGIFLFAAITDWLDGFFARYLNQVSKFGAFFDPVADKLMVVAALLVLVELDRVNAIISLVIIGRELSISSLREWMATIGKPGGMAVMFVGKLKTTIQMIAILMLLYWDNLWFINVKWIGNILINIAALLTVISMGYYIRMAWPTLRKSIKIR
;
A
#
# COMPACT_ATOMS: atom_id res chain seq x y z
N MET A 1 19.50 21.07 6.41
CA MET A 1 18.11 20.93 5.91
C MET A 1 17.16 21.31 7.03
N LYS A 2 16.23 22.26 6.84
CA LYS A 2 15.17 22.49 7.84
C LYS A 2 14.21 21.31 7.75
N ILE A 3 14.07 20.57 8.85
CA ILE A 3 13.10 19.47 8.96
C ILE A 3 11.72 20.12 9.06
N ASN A 4 10.90 19.91 8.04
CA ASN A 4 9.49 20.30 8.06
C ASN A 4 8.65 19.12 8.54
N VAL A 5 7.50 19.39 9.15
CA VAL A 5 6.61 18.36 9.72
C VAL A 5 6.29 17.22 8.73
N PRO A 6 5.96 17.48 7.44
CA PRO A 6 5.68 16.40 6.49
C PRO A 6 6.88 15.49 6.24
N ASN A 7 8.09 16.06 6.10
CA ASN A 7 9.30 15.27 5.89
C ASN A 7 9.61 14.38 7.10
N ALA A 8 9.40 14.89 8.32
CA ALA A 8 9.60 14.10 9.53
C ALA A 8 8.67 12.88 9.59
N LEU A 9 7.40 13.06 9.17
CA LEU A 9 6.43 11.96 9.09
C LEU A 9 6.83 10.91 8.03
N THR A 10 7.30 11.34 6.86
CA THR A 10 7.78 10.41 5.83
C THR A 10 9.00 9.61 6.32
N PHE A 11 10.00 10.26 6.93
CA PHE A 11 11.15 9.56 7.50
C PHE A 11 10.76 8.60 8.61
N PHE A 12 9.82 9.00 9.46
CA PHE A 12 9.27 8.14 10.50
C PHE A 12 8.61 6.90 9.90
N ARG A 13 7.82 7.02 8.82
CA ARG A 13 7.23 5.87 8.13
C ARG A 13 8.28 4.93 7.56
N VAL A 14 9.32 5.47 6.93
CA VAL A 14 10.45 4.66 6.42
C VAL A 14 11.11 3.88 7.56
N PHE A 15 11.26 4.49 8.73
CA PHE A 15 11.76 3.82 9.93
C PHE A 15 10.79 2.78 10.51
N LEU A 16 9.47 2.97 10.37
CA LEU A 16 8.49 1.98 10.82
C LEU A 16 8.54 0.68 10.02
N ILE A 17 8.99 0.68 8.76
CA ILE A 17 9.05 -0.54 7.93
C ILE A 17 9.99 -1.61 8.53
N PRO A 18 11.27 -1.32 8.84
CA PRO A 18 12.15 -2.30 9.48
C PRO A 18 11.69 -2.66 10.89
N CYS A 19 11.08 -1.72 11.63
CA CYS A 19 10.48 -2.03 12.94
C CYS A 19 9.32 -3.02 12.80
N PHE A 20 8.43 -2.81 11.83
CA PHE A 20 7.31 -3.69 11.52
C PHE A 20 7.80 -5.09 11.18
N VAL A 21 8.74 -5.22 10.23
CA VAL A 21 9.31 -6.51 9.84
C VAL A 21 10.04 -7.16 11.02
N GLY A 22 10.88 -6.38 11.72
CA GLY A 22 11.70 -6.87 12.83
C GLY A 22 10.91 -7.53 13.94
N ILE A 23 9.69 -7.06 14.23
CA ILE A 23 8.81 -7.70 15.22
C ILE A 23 8.48 -9.14 14.85
N TYR A 24 8.25 -9.43 13.58
CA TYR A 24 7.92 -10.78 13.12
C TYR A 24 9.12 -11.73 13.06
N TYR A 25 10.34 -11.19 13.13
CA TYR A 25 11.59 -11.96 13.21
C TYR A 25 12.10 -12.14 14.65
N LEU A 26 11.42 -11.56 15.65
CA LEU A 26 11.78 -11.78 17.05
C LEU A 26 11.44 -13.22 17.49
N PRO A 27 12.29 -13.85 18.31
CA PRO A 27 12.00 -15.15 18.90
C PRO A 27 10.64 -15.19 19.60
N HIS A 28 9.85 -16.23 19.32
CA HIS A 28 8.55 -16.45 19.99
C HIS A 28 8.68 -16.64 21.51
N THR A 29 9.89 -16.89 22.02
CA THR A 29 10.19 -16.95 23.45
C THR A 29 10.18 -15.57 24.12
N LEU A 30 10.43 -14.49 23.36
CA LEU A 30 10.43 -13.11 23.87
C LEU A 30 9.06 -12.48 23.76
N ILE A 31 8.34 -12.74 22.66
CA ILE A 31 7.03 -12.15 22.38
C ILE A 31 6.12 -13.25 21.85
N GLY A 32 5.00 -13.50 22.54
CA GLY A 32 3.99 -14.46 22.10
C GLY A 32 3.32 -13.99 20.79
N GLN A 33 2.89 -14.96 19.98
CA GLN A 33 2.29 -14.70 18.66
C GLN A 33 1.10 -13.72 18.67
N PRO A 34 0.17 -13.75 19.66
CA PRO A 34 -0.90 -12.75 19.74
C PRO A 34 -0.35 -11.33 19.93
N LEU A 35 0.65 -11.16 20.80
CA LEU A 35 1.25 -9.85 21.04
C LEU A 35 2.01 -9.34 19.80
N MET A 36 2.70 -10.22 19.06
CA MET A 36 3.33 -9.87 17.78
C MET A 36 2.30 -9.36 16.76
N ASN A 37 1.15 -10.05 16.65
CA ASN A 37 0.06 -9.65 15.77
C ASN A 37 -0.51 -8.28 16.14
N TRP A 38 -0.76 -8.06 17.44
CA TRP A 38 -1.27 -6.79 17.96
C TRP A 38 -0.32 -5.63 17.66
N ILE A 39 0.98 -5.81 17.94
CA ILE A 39 1.96 -4.74 17.70
C ILE A 39 2.15 -4.52 16.18
N GLY A 40 2.25 -5.58 15.38
CA GLY A 40 2.40 -5.48 13.94
C GLY A 40 1.20 -4.78 13.27
N ALA A 41 -0.03 -5.17 13.64
CA ALA A 41 -1.25 -4.48 13.20
C ALA A 41 -1.28 -3.02 13.66
N GLY A 42 -0.85 -2.75 14.89
CA GLY A 42 -0.70 -1.40 15.43
C GLY A 42 0.26 -0.54 14.61
N ILE A 43 1.48 -1.03 14.35
CA ILE A 43 2.48 -0.30 13.55
C ILE A 43 1.95 -0.03 12.15
N PHE A 44 1.34 -1.02 11.51
CA PHE A 44 0.76 -0.84 10.17
C PHE A 44 -0.35 0.21 10.17
N LEU A 45 -1.25 0.19 11.17
CA LEU A 45 -2.30 1.18 11.33
C LEU A 45 -1.72 2.59 11.57
N PHE A 46 -0.74 2.72 12.46
CA PHE A 46 -0.07 4.00 12.72
C PHE A 46 0.64 4.54 11.47
N ALA A 47 1.27 3.66 10.68
CA ALA A 47 1.89 4.05 9.42
C ALA A 47 0.85 4.56 8.40
N ALA A 48 -0.29 3.90 8.29
CA ALA A 48 -1.38 4.34 7.42
C ALA A 48 -2.02 5.67 7.87
N ILE A 49 -2.19 5.87 9.17
CA ILE A 49 -2.72 7.13 9.71
C ILE A 49 -1.73 8.28 9.48
N THR A 50 -0.43 8.05 9.68
CA THR A 50 0.60 9.09 9.47
C THR A 50 0.76 9.50 8.01
N ASP A 51 0.50 8.59 7.05
CA ASP A 51 0.35 8.88 5.61
C ASP A 51 -0.85 9.76 5.29
N TRP A 52 -1.98 9.50 5.93
CA TRP A 52 -3.12 10.39 5.73
C TRP A 52 -2.87 11.79 6.31
N LEU A 53 -2.19 11.86 7.47
CA LEU A 53 -1.87 13.11 8.15
C LEU A 53 -0.83 13.95 7.43
N ASP A 54 0.22 13.36 6.85
CA ASP A 54 1.23 14.16 6.14
C ASP A 54 0.66 14.85 4.89
N GLY A 55 -0.23 14.18 4.15
CA GLY A 55 -0.96 14.75 3.03
C GLY A 55 -1.96 15.82 3.45
N PHE A 56 -2.48 15.75 4.68
CA PHE A 56 -3.27 16.82 5.28
C PHE A 56 -2.40 18.04 5.64
N PHE A 57 -1.32 17.83 6.39
CA PHE A 57 -0.42 18.92 6.81
C PHE A 57 0.32 19.58 5.64
N ALA A 58 0.69 18.82 4.61
CA ALA A 58 1.32 19.38 3.42
C ALA A 58 0.40 20.39 2.70
N ARG A 59 -0.90 20.10 2.64
CA ARG A 59 -1.92 21.00 2.07
C ARG A 59 -2.24 22.18 2.98
N TYR A 60 -2.30 21.95 4.29
CA TYR A 60 -2.64 22.99 5.26
C TYR A 60 -1.50 24.00 5.48
N LEU A 61 -0.26 23.52 5.57
CA LEU A 61 0.92 24.34 5.88
C LEU A 61 1.61 24.90 4.63
N ASN A 62 1.19 24.53 3.41
CA ASN A 62 1.89 24.85 2.15
C ASN A 62 3.39 24.52 2.17
N GLN A 63 3.78 23.50 2.95
CA GLN A 63 5.17 23.08 3.12
C GLN A 63 5.42 21.79 2.33
N VAL A 64 5.65 21.93 1.03
CA VAL A 64 5.99 20.79 0.16
C VAL A 64 7.49 20.81 -0.12
N SER A 65 8.18 19.73 0.24
CA SER A 65 9.59 19.54 -0.14
C SER A 65 9.70 18.57 -1.31
N LYS A 66 10.63 18.85 -2.25
CA LYS A 66 10.88 17.99 -3.41
C LYS A 66 11.31 16.57 -3.01
N PHE A 67 12.09 16.47 -1.93
CA PHE A 67 12.58 15.17 -1.44
C PHE A 67 11.46 14.35 -0.80
N GLY A 68 10.67 14.96 0.10
CA GLY A 68 9.52 14.30 0.73
C GLY A 68 8.51 13.84 -0.31
N ALA A 69 8.17 14.69 -1.28
CA ALA A 69 7.26 14.35 -2.37
C ALA A 69 7.72 13.17 -3.24
N PHE A 70 9.03 12.94 -3.35
CA PHE A 70 9.60 11.79 -4.06
C PHE A 70 9.59 10.52 -3.20
N PHE A 71 9.94 10.63 -1.91
CA PHE A 71 10.03 9.48 -1.01
C PHE A 71 8.68 8.95 -0.54
N ASP A 72 7.69 9.82 -0.44
CA ASP A 72 6.36 9.49 0.09
C ASP A 72 5.65 8.37 -0.71
N PRO A 73 5.57 8.43 -2.06
CA PRO A 73 5.03 7.32 -2.86
C PRO A 73 5.86 6.02 -2.84
N VAL A 74 7.10 6.07 -2.35
CA VAL A 74 7.98 4.90 -2.21
C VAL A 74 7.73 4.25 -0.85
N ALA A 75 7.72 5.04 0.23
CA ALA A 75 7.49 4.58 1.58
C ALA A 75 6.11 3.91 1.73
N ASP A 76 5.07 4.51 1.14
CA ASP A 76 3.70 3.97 1.11
C ASP A 76 3.68 2.52 0.54
N LYS A 77 4.20 2.33 -0.66
CA LYS A 77 4.22 1.01 -1.32
C LYS A 77 5.08 0.01 -0.57
N LEU A 78 6.23 0.42 -0.03
CA LEU A 78 7.12 -0.49 0.68
C LEU A 78 6.48 -1.04 1.95
N MET A 79 5.70 -0.24 2.68
CA MET A 79 4.97 -0.71 3.87
C MET A 79 3.94 -1.78 3.50
N VAL A 80 3.18 -1.55 2.42
CA VAL A 80 2.19 -2.53 1.92
C VAL A 80 2.86 -3.82 1.44
N VAL A 81 3.96 -3.70 0.68
CA VAL A 81 4.74 -4.86 0.22
C VAL A 81 5.29 -5.64 1.41
N ALA A 82 5.88 -4.97 2.40
CA ALA A 82 6.41 -5.62 3.60
C ALA A 82 5.31 -6.36 4.37
N ALA A 83 4.14 -5.75 4.53
CA ALA A 83 3.00 -6.37 5.18
C ALA A 83 2.50 -7.61 4.43
N LEU A 84 2.39 -7.55 3.09
CA LEU A 84 1.98 -8.70 2.29
C LEU A 84 3.00 -9.85 2.34
N LEU A 85 4.31 -9.54 2.36
CA LEU A 85 5.35 -10.56 2.51
C LEU A 85 5.27 -11.25 3.88
N VAL A 86 5.14 -10.47 4.95
CA VAL A 86 4.94 -11.03 6.30
C VAL A 86 3.67 -11.90 6.36
N LEU A 87 2.58 -11.47 5.74
CA LEU A 87 1.34 -12.27 5.71
C LEU A 87 1.48 -13.57 4.92
N VAL A 88 2.34 -13.61 3.89
CA VAL A 88 2.68 -14.84 3.17
C VAL A 88 3.53 -15.75 4.04
N GLU A 89 4.54 -15.21 4.72
CA GLU A 89 5.40 -15.95 5.67
C GLU A 89 4.57 -16.61 6.79
N LEU A 90 3.54 -15.92 7.27
CA LEU A 90 2.62 -16.40 8.30
C LEU A 90 1.52 -17.34 7.78
N ASP A 91 1.53 -17.69 6.49
CA ASP A 91 0.51 -18.50 5.80
C ASP A 91 -0.93 -17.93 5.92
N ARG A 92 -1.04 -16.59 5.91
CA ARG A 92 -2.32 -15.87 6.04
C ARG A 92 -2.84 -15.34 4.71
N VAL A 93 -1.97 -15.22 3.72
CA VAL A 93 -2.30 -14.80 2.35
C VAL A 93 -1.55 -15.69 1.36
N ASN A 94 -2.24 -16.10 0.30
CA ASN A 94 -1.61 -16.87 -0.77
C ASN A 94 -0.54 -16.03 -1.51
N ALA A 95 0.65 -16.60 -1.74
CA ALA A 95 1.75 -15.93 -2.42
C ALA A 95 1.38 -15.38 -3.81
N ILE A 96 0.51 -16.06 -4.57
CA ILE A 96 0.03 -15.60 -5.88
C ILE A 96 -0.81 -14.32 -5.73
N ILE A 97 -1.68 -14.27 -4.73
CA ILE A 97 -2.49 -13.07 -4.43
C ILE A 97 -1.59 -11.89 -4.09
N SER A 98 -0.63 -12.10 -3.19
CA SER A 98 0.34 -11.07 -2.81
C SER A 98 1.17 -10.61 -4.01
N LEU A 99 1.66 -11.53 -4.85
CA LEU A 99 2.42 -11.22 -6.04
C LEU A 99 1.63 -10.36 -7.04
N VAL A 100 0.35 -10.70 -7.27
CA VAL A 100 -0.55 -9.92 -8.15
C VAL A 100 -0.75 -8.50 -7.62
N ILE A 101 -0.98 -8.35 -6.31
CA ILE A 101 -1.16 -7.05 -5.68
C ILE A 101 0.12 -6.21 -5.79
N ILE A 102 1.26 -6.76 -5.35
CA ILE A 102 2.57 -6.09 -5.36
C ILE A 102 2.96 -5.69 -6.79
N GLY A 103 2.92 -6.64 -7.73
CA GLY A 103 3.31 -6.39 -9.12
C GLY A 103 2.47 -5.29 -9.77
N ARG A 104 1.17 -5.27 -9.48
CA ARG A 104 0.27 -4.21 -9.95
C ARG A 104 0.58 -2.87 -9.31
N GLU A 105 0.82 -2.80 -8.01
CA GLU A 105 1.09 -1.54 -7.32
C GLU A 105 2.30 -0.82 -7.91
N LEU A 106 3.36 -1.54 -8.22
CA LEU A 106 4.51 -0.99 -8.93
C LEU A 106 4.15 -0.58 -10.36
N SER A 107 3.60 -1.52 -11.15
CA SER A 107 3.33 -1.32 -12.58
C SER A 107 2.36 -0.18 -12.88
N ILE A 108 1.22 -0.13 -12.19
CA ILE A 108 0.19 0.90 -12.44
C ILE A 108 0.63 2.26 -11.91
N SER A 109 1.42 2.30 -10.83
CA SER A 109 1.95 3.56 -10.33
C SER A 109 2.89 4.20 -11.34
N SER A 110 3.83 3.42 -11.89
CA SER A 110 4.73 3.88 -12.95
C SER A 110 3.97 4.27 -14.23
N LEU A 111 2.98 3.46 -14.63
CA LEU A 111 2.16 3.78 -15.80
C LEU A 111 1.39 5.09 -15.62
N ARG A 112 0.79 5.31 -14.44
CA ARG A 112 0.04 6.52 -14.12
C ARG A 112 0.94 7.76 -14.12
N GLU A 113 2.13 7.64 -13.55
CA GLU A 113 3.13 8.70 -13.56
C GLU A 113 3.55 9.06 -14.98
N TRP A 114 3.91 8.07 -15.80
CA TRP A 114 4.23 8.28 -17.22
C TRP A 114 3.06 8.93 -17.99
N MET A 115 1.82 8.46 -17.78
CA MET A 115 0.64 9.05 -18.43
C MET A 115 0.39 10.50 -18.02
N ALA A 116 0.73 10.88 -16.78
CA ALA A 116 0.66 12.27 -16.34
C ALA A 116 1.70 13.14 -17.08
N THR A 117 2.90 12.64 -17.35
CA THR A 117 3.94 13.39 -18.09
C THR A 117 3.54 13.71 -19.53
N ILE A 118 2.73 12.86 -20.17
CA ILE A 118 2.26 13.05 -21.56
C ILE A 118 0.89 13.74 -21.65
N GLY A 119 0.41 14.35 -20.55
CA GLY A 119 -0.83 15.12 -20.51
C GLY A 119 -2.11 14.29 -20.68
N LYS A 120 -2.06 12.98 -20.42
CA LYS A 120 -3.23 12.08 -20.46
C LYS A 120 -3.48 11.43 -19.10
N PRO A 121 -3.77 12.22 -18.05
CA PRO A 121 -4.13 11.64 -16.75
C PRO A 121 -5.31 10.69 -16.93
N GLY A 122 -5.24 9.49 -16.35
CA GLY A 122 -6.29 8.49 -16.46
C GLY A 122 -7.67 9.04 -16.07
N GLY A 123 -8.73 8.54 -16.70
CA GLY A 123 -10.09 9.06 -16.50
C GLY A 123 -10.61 8.90 -15.06
N MET A 124 -11.62 9.70 -14.69
CA MET A 124 -12.18 9.71 -13.32
C MET A 124 -12.64 8.34 -12.81
N ALA A 125 -13.25 7.51 -13.67
CA ALA A 125 -13.68 6.16 -13.31
C ALA A 125 -12.52 5.27 -12.85
N VAL A 126 -11.34 5.42 -13.46
CA VAL A 126 -10.15 4.62 -13.13
C VAL A 126 -9.57 5.02 -11.78
N MET A 127 -9.62 6.32 -11.48
CA MET A 127 -9.19 6.86 -10.21
C MET A 127 -10.07 6.33 -9.06
N PHE A 128 -11.39 6.25 -9.26
CA PHE A 128 -12.31 5.75 -8.26
C PHE A 128 -12.09 4.26 -7.95
N VAL A 129 -12.01 3.41 -8.99
CA VAL A 129 -11.71 1.98 -8.82
C VAL A 129 -10.35 1.79 -8.13
N GLY A 130 -9.37 2.63 -8.50
CA GLY A 130 -8.06 2.64 -7.87
C GLY A 130 -8.10 2.97 -6.37
N LYS A 131 -8.93 3.92 -5.93
CA LYS A 131 -9.09 4.26 -4.51
C LYS A 131 -9.85 3.19 -3.73
N LEU A 132 -10.91 2.65 -4.32
CA LEU A 132 -11.71 1.61 -3.65
C LEU A 132 -10.87 0.36 -3.38
N LYS A 133 -10.07 -0.09 -4.36
CA LYS A 133 -9.19 -1.24 -4.18
C LYS A 133 -8.20 -1.00 -3.02
N THR A 134 -7.62 0.20 -2.91
CA THR A 134 -6.58 0.49 -1.91
C THR A 134 -7.20 0.53 -0.52
N THR A 135 -8.38 1.12 -0.37
CA THR A 135 -9.11 1.10 0.91
C THR A 135 -9.41 -0.34 1.35
N ILE A 136 -9.95 -1.17 0.45
CA ILE A 136 -10.25 -2.58 0.74
C ILE A 136 -8.98 -3.34 1.11
N GLN A 137 -7.88 -3.14 0.37
CA GLN A 137 -6.60 -3.80 0.59
C GLN A 137 -5.98 -3.43 1.94
N MET A 138 -5.97 -2.14 2.31
CA MET A 138 -5.43 -1.68 3.59
C MET A 138 -6.22 -2.27 4.77
N ILE A 139 -7.55 -2.31 4.66
CA ILE A 139 -8.41 -2.94 5.68
C ILE A 139 -8.15 -4.44 5.76
N ALA A 140 -8.04 -5.12 4.62
CA ALA A 140 -7.76 -6.56 4.56
C ALA A 140 -6.42 -6.91 5.23
N ILE A 141 -5.35 -6.16 4.91
CA ILE A 141 -4.03 -6.35 5.49
C ILE A 141 -4.09 -6.14 7.01
N LEU A 142 -4.72 -5.06 7.48
CA LEU A 142 -4.84 -4.79 8.91
C LEU A 142 -5.56 -5.92 9.66
N MET A 143 -6.66 -6.42 9.11
CA MET A 143 -7.42 -7.54 9.67
C MET A 143 -6.59 -8.83 9.72
N LEU A 144 -5.84 -9.12 8.67
CA LEU A 144 -5.00 -10.32 8.59
C LEU A 144 -3.74 -10.24 9.45
N LEU A 145 -3.21 -9.04 9.70
CA LEU A 145 -2.12 -8.82 10.66
C LEU A 145 -2.60 -9.03 12.08
N TYR A 146 -3.78 -8.49 12.41
CA TYR A 146 -4.41 -8.65 13.73
C TYR A 146 -4.72 -10.12 14.04
N TRP A 147 -5.30 -10.83 13.07
CA TRP A 147 -5.57 -12.28 13.09
C TRP A 147 -6.44 -12.80 14.24
N ASP A 148 -6.71 -12.09 15.32
CA ASP A 148 -7.60 -12.58 16.38
C ASP A 148 -9.08 -12.27 16.07
N ASN A 149 -9.99 -13.00 16.72
CA ASN A 149 -11.43 -12.75 16.59
C ASN A 149 -11.80 -11.51 17.41
N LEU A 150 -12.58 -10.61 16.82
CA LEU A 150 -13.12 -9.46 17.53
C LEU A 150 -14.50 -9.84 18.06
N TRP A 151 -14.55 -10.32 19.31
CA TRP A 151 -15.80 -10.79 19.93
C TRP A 151 -16.45 -11.93 19.10
N PHE A 152 -17.59 -11.66 18.48
CA PHE A 152 -18.31 -12.61 17.62
C PHE A 152 -17.92 -12.53 16.14
N ILE A 153 -17.05 -11.58 15.77
CA ILE A 153 -16.66 -11.31 14.39
C ILE A 153 -15.37 -12.06 14.06
N ASN A 154 -15.44 -12.96 13.08
CA ASN A 154 -14.27 -13.67 12.56
C ASN A 154 -13.47 -12.76 11.61
N VAL A 155 -12.54 -12.00 12.19
CA VAL A 155 -11.70 -11.03 11.47
C VAL A 155 -10.85 -11.72 10.39
N LYS A 156 -10.36 -12.94 10.65
CA LYS A 156 -9.57 -13.73 9.69
C LYS A 156 -10.36 -13.99 8.41
N TRP A 157 -11.61 -14.42 8.56
CA TRP A 157 -12.47 -14.76 7.42
C TRP A 157 -12.81 -13.54 6.59
N ILE A 158 -13.16 -12.42 7.24
CA ILE A 158 -13.44 -11.16 6.56
C ILE A 158 -12.19 -10.64 5.85
N GLY A 159 -11.03 -10.64 6.52
CA GLY A 159 -9.75 -10.24 5.92
C GLY A 159 -9.40 -11.06 4.69
N ASN A 160 -9.61 -12.38 4.73
CA ASN A 160 -9.41 -13.27 3.59
C ASN A 160 -10.34 -12.96 2.42
N ILE A 161 -11.61 -12.66 2.67
CA ILE A 161 -12.54 -12.25 1.61
C ILE A 161 -12.11 -10.92 1.01
N LEU A 162 -11.78 -9.94 1.86
CA LEU A 162 -11.40 -8.61 1.41
C LEU A 162 -10.11 -8.63 0.58
N ILE A 163 -9.10 -9.42 0.96
CA ILE A 163 -7.85 -9.49 0.18
C ILE A 163 -8.08 -10.13 -1.20
N ASN A 164 -8.95 -11.14 -1.29
CA ASN A 164 -9.35 -11.73 -2.57
C ASN A 164 -10.13 -10.73 -3.44
N ILE A 165 -11.06 -9.97 -2.85
CA ILE A 165 -11.77 -8.89 -3.55
C ILE A 165 -10.78 -7.82 -4.02
N ALA A 166 -9.83 -7.42 -3.17
CA ALA A 166 -8.79 -6.46 -3.54
C ALA A 166 -7.94 -6.96 -4.71
N ALA A 167 -7.58 -8.24 -4.74
CA ALA A 167 -6.85 -8.87 -5.82
C ALA A 167 -7.65 -8.88 -7.13
N LEU A 168 -8.94 -9.23 -7.07
CA LEU A 168 -9.83 -9.19 -8.23
C LEU A 168 -9.97 -7.77 -8.80
N LEU A 169 -10.27 -6.79 -7.93
CA LEU A 169 -10.33 -5.38 -8.31
C LEU A 169 -9.00 -4.87 -8.88
N THR A 170 -7.88 -5.38 -8.35
CA THR A 170 -6.53 -5.08 -8.83
C THR A 170 -6.36 -5.52 -10.28
N VAL A 171 -6.73 -6.75 -10.62
CA VAL A 171 -6.68 -7.28 -12.00
C VAL A 171 -7.60 -6.50 -12.94
N ILE A 172 -8.86 -6.26 -12.53
CA ILE A 172 -9.83 -5.48 -13.33
C ILE A 172 -9.29 -4.08 -13.62
N SER A 173 -8.80 -3.39 -12.59
CA SER A 173 -8.24 -2.04 -12.72
C SER A 173 -7.04 -2.00 -13.66
N MET A 174 -6.19 -3.04 -13.63
CA MET A 174 -5.02 -3.15 -14.49
C MET A 174 -5.41 -3.29 -15.96
N GLY A 175 -6.38 -4.15 -16.27
CA GLY A 175 -6.91 -4.28 -17.63
C GLY A 175 -7.46 -2.97 -18.18
N TYR A 176 -8.19 -2.21 -17.34
CA TYR A 176 -8.72 -0.90 -17.73
C TYR A 176 -7.61 0.12 -18.02
N TYR A 177 -6.60 0.20 -17.14
CA TYR A 177 -5.46 1.10 -17.32
C TYR A 177 -4.65 0.79 -18.58
N ILE A 178 -4.35 -0.49 -18.82
CA ILE A 178 -3.61 -0.91 -20.02
C ILE A 178 -4.41 -0.57 -21.28
N ARG A 179 -5.72 -0.85 -21.30
CA ARG A 179 -6.59 -0.52 -22.43
C ARG A 179 -6.61 0.98 -22.73
N MET A 180 -6.62 1.84 -21.70
CA MET A 180 -6.52 3.28 -21.88
C MET A 180 -5.14 3.73 -22.37
N ALA A 181 -4.06 3.13 -21.86
CA ALA A 181 -2.70 3.48 -22.24
C ALA A 181 -2.32 2.98 -23.64
N TRP A 182 -2.91 1.86 -24.09
CA TRP A 182 -2.56 1.14 -25.32
C TRP A 182 -2.49 2.01 -26.57
N PRO A 183 -3.46 2.89 -26.88
CA PRO A 183 -3.39 3.74 -28.08
C PRO A 183 -2.22 4.73 -28.04
N THR A 184 -1.82 5.15 -26.84
CA THR A 184 -0.72 6.10 -26.65
C THR A 184 0.63 5.37 -26.70
N LEU A 185 0.74 4.21 -26.04
CA LEU A 185 1.92 3.33 -26.13
C LEU A 185 2.21 2.88 -27.57
N ARG A 186 1.17 2.51 -28.33
CA ARG A 186 1.32 2.12 -29.74
C ARG A 186 1.87 3.26 -30.61
N LYS A 187 1.49 4.51 -30.32
CA LYS A 187 2.01 5.68 -31.04
C LYS A 187 3.46 5.98 -30.68
N SER A 188 3.86 5.84 -29.41
CA SER A 188 5.24 6.08 -29.00
C SER A 188 6.21 5.02 -29.51
N ILE A 189 5.78 3.76 -29.64
CA ILE A 189 6.63 2.67 -30.16
C ILE A 189 6.93 2.84 -31.66
N LYS A 190 6.03 3.45 -32.43
CA LYS A 190 6.20 3.67 -33.89
C LYS A 190 7.13 4.83 -34.26
N ILE A 191 7.63 5.61 -33.30
CA ILE A 191 8.52 6.76 -33.54
C ILE A 191 10.00 6.35 -33.43
N ARG A 192 10.30 5.05 -33.27
CA ARG A 192 11.65 4.49 -33.34
C ARG A 192 11.91 3.79 -34.65
#